data_AF-A0A7S1QCN5-F1
#
_entry.id   AF-A0A7S1QCN5-F1
#
_cell.length_a   1.000
_cell.length_b   1.000
_cell.length_c   1.000
_cell.angle_alpha   90.00
_cell.angle_beta   90.00
_cell.angle_gamma   90.00
#
_symmetry.space_group_name_H-M   'P 1'
#
loop_
_entity.id
_entity.type
_entity.pdbx_description
1 polymer ?
#
loop_
_entity_poly.entity_id
_entity_poly.type
_entity_poly.pdbx_seq_one_letter_code
_entity_poly.pdbx_strand_id
1 'polypeptide(L)'
;QFLYFIGRKLLQPVCPIPRLLLRHTTSRVLDHQNSLSSPGQKERMLRRLAAAPRPAHAIGSCARACSSTSLSKNLHLVECPRDAMQGLKSFVPTADKIRFINQILKVGFDTVDCGSFVSPSAVPQMRDTSEVLEALDMSTTKSKLLVVVANEKGAVQACQNERVTYVGYPLSASETFQQRNTKRDIATAVENLKGIKRVCDEGGKTLVVYISMGFGNPYGDPYSPMIVDKLVKQMADLGVKIISLADTAGVGEAEVIHSLFERITPRYSDIDFGAHLHTGPVSADLKLRAALSAGCRRFDGALGGMGGCPFAKASLTGNVATETIVDTCKNAGYPHSLDLDELKKAAAIKDEIFGVGIRELVLQTVLHNENAFLDMCLKHFRAADVRQMGFIGEETFIESLRTAYEELGEEAPPEEKLRAKFHRADVTGDGCITFDEYMVMVRRGLRKRLERRSIGGS
;
A
#
# COMPACT_ATOMS: atom_id res chain seq x y z
N GLN A 1 -4.94 14.59 -25.18
CA GLN A 1 -6.41 14.74 -25.32
C GLN A 1 -7.05 13.53 -26.00
N PHE A 2 -6.42 12.86 -26.97
CA PHE A 2 -6.90 11.60 -27.57
C PHE A 2 -7.09 10.45 -26.55
N LEU A 3 -6.13 10.23 -25.63
CA LEU A 3 -6.27 9.25 -24.52
C LEU A 3 -7.36 9.62 -23.51
N TYR A 4 -7.69 10.91 -23.36
CA TYR A 4 -8.77 11.38 -22.49
C TYR A 4 -10.16 11.02 -23.06
N PHE A 5 -10.28 10.98 -24.40
CA PHE A 5 -11.52 10.63 -25.10
C PHE A 5 -11.83 9.12 -25.03
N ILE A 6 -10.81 8.26 -25.02
CA ILE A 6 -10.97 6.80 -24.87
C ILE A 6 -11.31 6.41 -23.42
N GLY A 7 -10.69 7.07 -22.43
CA GLY A 7 -10.96 6.82 -21.01
C GLY A 7 -12.43 7.08 -20.60
N ARG A 8 -13.11 8.02 -21.27
CA ARG A 8 -14.52 8.34 -20.98
C ARG A 8 -15.53 7.30 -21.50
N LYS A 9 -15.17 6.50 -22.51
CA LYS A 9 -16.02 5.41 -23.03
C LYS A 9 -15.89 4.10 -22.23
N LEU A 10 -14.80 3.91 -21.50
CA LEU A 10 -14.54 2.71 -20.68
C LEU A 10 -15.17 2.77 -19.28
N LEU A 11 -15.72 3.92 -18.86
CA LEU A 11 -16.24 4.16 -17.51
C LEU A 11 -17.78 4.27 -17.42
N GLN A 12 -18.52 3.80 -18.42
CA GLN A 12 -19.98 3.64 -18.25
C GLN A 12 -20.30 2.33 -17.50
N PRO A 13 -21.11 2.37 -16.42
CA PRO A 13 -21.43 1.17 -15.65
C PRO A 13 -22.44 0.32 -16.43
N VAL A 14 -22.00 -0.84 -16.92
CA VAL A 14 -22.91 -1.93 -17.25
C VAL A 14 -23.17 -2.69 -15.96
N CYS A 15 -24.40 -2.60 -15.46
CA CYS A 15 -24.88 -3.30 -14.28
C CYS A 15 -24.92 -4.83 -14.51
N PRO A 16 -24.46 -5.65 -13.55
CA PRO A 16 -25.03 -6.98 -13.37
C PRO A 16 -25.49 -7.21 -11.92
N ILE A 17 -26.74 -7.65 -11.81
CA ILE A 17 -27.40 -8.17 -10.61
C ILE A 17 -26.61 -9.39 -10.06
N PRO A 18 -26.42 -9.56 -8.74
CA PRO A 18 -25.67 -10.69 -8.19
C PRO A 18 -26.55 -11.96 -8.09
N ARG A 19 -26.10 -13.07 -8.67
CA ARG A 19 -26.49 -14.44 -8.28
C ARG A 19 -25.24 -15.22 -7.87
N LEU A 20 -24.90 -15.18 -6.58
CA LEU A 20 -23.96 -16.14 -5.97
C LEU A 20 -24.18 -16.23 -4.46
N LEU A 21 -25.27 -16.91 -4.10
CA LEU A 21 -25.49 -17.56 -2.82
C LEU A 21 -25.95 -18.97 -3.20
N LEU A 22 -25.02 -19.93 -3.25
CA LEU A 22 -25.21 -21.41 -3.33
C LEU A 22 -24.04 -22.08 -4.07
N ARG A 23 -22.82 -22.04 -3.50
CA ARG A 23 -21.73 -22.97 -3.87
C ARG A 23 -20.88 -23.42 -2.68
N HIS A 24 -21.52 -23.63 -1.52
CA HIS A 24 -20.90 -24.31 -0.39
C HIS A 24 -21.87 -25.28 0.29
N THR A 25 -22.42 -26.23 -0.48
CA THR A 25 -23.05 -27.45 0.08
C THR A 25 -23.05 -28.65 -0.86
N THR A 26 -22.66 -28.52 -2.13
CA THR A 26 -22.76 -29.61 -3.12
C THR A 26 -21.51 -30.49 -3.27
N SER A 27 -20.35 -30.11 -2.72
CA SER A 27 -19.13 -30.94 -2.84
C SER A 27 -19.04 -32.09 -1.83
N ARG A 28 -19.85 -32.12 -0.76
CA ARG A 28 -19.85 -33.22 0.24
C ARG A 28 -21.04 -34.18 0.13
N VAL A 29 -21.99 -33.90 -0.76
CA VAL A 29 -23.16 -34.77 -0.99
C VAL A 29 -22.98 -35.64 -2.25
N LEU A 30 -22.11 -35.24 -3.18
CA LEU A 30 -21.84 -35.99 -4.41
C LEU A 30 -20.92 -37.20 -4.22
N ASP A 31 -20.05 -37.21 -3.20
CA ASP A 31 -19.16 -38.35 -2.94
C ASP A 31 -19.84 -39.53 -2.21
N HIS A 32 -21.05 -39.33 -1.67
CA HIS A 32 -21.81 -40.41 -0.99
C HIS A 32 -22.94 -41.00 -1.83
N GLN A 33 -23.19 -40.52 -3.06
CA GLN A 33 -24.22 -41.07 -3.95
C GLN A 33 -23.77 -42.29 -4.76
N ASN A 34 -22.45 -42.56 -4.84
CA ASN A 34 -21.91 -43.68 -5.63
C ASN A 34 -21.78 -45.01 -4.85
N SER A 35 -22.24 -45.09 -3.59
CA SER A 35 -22.07 -46.30 -2.75
C SER A 35 -23.38 -46.95 -2.30
N LEU A 36 -24.52 -46.73 -2.95
CA LEU A 36 -25.80 -47.33 -2.56
C LEU A 36 -26.45 -48.09 -3.72
N SER A 37 -26.55 -49.41 -3.59
CA SER A 37 -26.80 -50.39 -4.65
C SER A 37 -28.24 -50.92 -4.72
N SER A 38 -29.26 -50.18 -4.25
CA SER A 38 -30.65 -50.55 -4.58
C SER A 38 -31.63 -49.37 -4.62
N PRO A 39 -32.65 -49.40 -5.51
CA PRO A 39 -33.69 -48.36 -5.61
C PRO A 39 -34.46 -48.13 -4.30
N GLY A 40 -34.64 -49.16 -3.47
CA GLY A 40 -35.40 -49.08 -2.21
C GLY A 40 -34.72 -48.30 -1.07
N GLN A 41 -33.39 -48.12 -1.13
CA GLN A 41 -32.66 -47.34 -0.11
C GLN A 41 -32.74 -45.83 -0.34
N LYS A 42 -32.82 -45.39 -1.60
CA LYS A 42 -32.96 -43.97 -1.98
C LYS A 42 -34.32 -43.39 -1.56
N GLU A 43 -35.38 -44.19 -1.65
CA GLU A 43 -36.73 -43.72 -1.30
C GLU A 43 -36.96 -43.59 0.21
N ARG A 44 -36.33 -44.43 1.04
CA ARG A 44 -36.38 -44.28 2.53
C ARG A 44 -35.62 -43.05 3.03
N MET A 45 -34.55 -42.64 2.37
CA MET A 45 -33.77 -41.46 2.76
C MET A 45 -34.50 -40.16 2.45
N LEU A 46 -35.16 -40.08 1.28
CA LEU A 46 -35.98 -38.93 0.88
C LEU A 46 -37.19 -38.73 1.80
N ARG A 47 -37.85 -39.81 2.24
CA ARG A 47 -38.95 -39.71 3.22
C ARG A 47 -38.51 -39.26 4.61
N ARG A 48 -37.28 -39.54 5.03
CA ARG A 48 -36.71 -39.04 6.31
C ARG A 48 -36.33 -37.56 6.26
N LEU A 49 -35.86 -37.07 5.12
CA LEU A 49 -35.52 -35.65 4.93
C LEU A 49 -36.77 -34.76 4.81
N ALA A 50 -37.89 -35.30 4.32
CA ALA A 50 -39.17 -34.59 4.25
C ALA A 50 -39.93 -34.51 5.59
N ALA A 51 -39.52 -35.29 6.60
CA ALA A 51 -40.20 -35.40 7.91
C ALA A 51 -39.48 -34.68 9.06
N ALA A 52 -38.43 -33.91 8.79
CA ALA A 52 -37.71 -33.18 9.83
C ALA A 52 -38.46 -31.88 10.22
N PRO A 53 -38.73 -31.61 11.52
CA PRO A 53 -39.43 -30.40 11.93
C PRO A 53 -38.54 -29.16 11.75
N ARG A 54 -39.12 -28.09 11.21
CA ARG A 54 -38.47 -26.76 11.16
C ARG A 54 -38.43 -26.16 12.57
N PRO A 55 -37.28 -25.71 13.11
CA PRO A 55 -37.28 -24.97 14.35
C PRO A 55 -37.64 -23.51 14.04
N ALA A 56 -38.85 -23.12 14.43
CA ALA A 56 -39.22 -21.74 14.70
C ALA A 56 -38.71 -21.35 16.11
N HIS A 57 -38.29 -20.09 16.27
CA HIS A 57 -38.09 -19.36 17.52
C HIS A 57 -37.38 -20.07 18.70
N ALA A 58 -36.11 -19.69 18.92
CA ALA A 58 -35.50 -19.68 20.25
C ALA A 58 -34.73 -18.36 20.43
N ILE A 59 -35.49 -17.33 20.79
CA ILE A 59 -34.98 -16.16 21.50
C ILE A 59 -34.87 -16.58 22.96
N GLY A 60 -33.69 -16.46 23.57
CA GLY A 60 -33.54 -16.48 25.03
C GLY A 60 -32.40 -17.33 25.55
N SER A 61 -31.52 -16.67 26.31
CA SER A 61 -30.59 -17.26 27.28
C SER A 61 -29.28 -17.86 26.76
N CYS A 62 -28.42 -17.00 26.21
CA CYS A 62 -26.98 -17.06 26.52
C CYS A 62 -26.45 -15.64 26.73
N ALA A 63 -27.01 -14.96 27.73
CA ALA A 63 -26.59 -13.64 28.17
C ALA A 63 -26.31 -13.72 29.68
N ARG A 64 -25.18 -14.33 30.03
CA ARG A 64 -24.46 -14.10 31.30
C ARG A 64 -23.18 -14.92 31.35
N ALA A 65 -22.07 -14.24 31.04
CA ALA A 65 -20.70 -14.43 31.55
C ALA A 65 -19.64 -14.04 30.51
N CYS A 66 -19.78 -12.87 29.89
CA CYS A 66 -18.64 -12.08 29.47
C CYS A 66 -18.89 -10.68 30.02
N SER A 67 -18.36 -10.38 31.21
CA SER A 67 -18.20 -8.98 31.59
C SER A 67 -17.17 -8.41 30.63
N SER A 68 -17.66 -7.83 29.53
CA SER A 68 -16.85 -7.06 28.61
C SER A 68 -16.25 -5.90 29.40
N THR A 69 -14.99 -6.04 29.81
CA THR A 69 -14.13 -4.89 29.95
C THR A 69 -14.25 -4.11 28.65
N SER A 70 -14.75 -2.88 28.72
CA SER A 70 -14.94 -2.05 27.53
C SER A 70 -13.56 -1.68 26.98
N LEU A 71 -13.00 -2.56 26.15
CA LEU A 71 -11.95 -2.20 25.21
C LEU A 71 -12.49 -1.00 24.43
N SER A 72 -11.77 0.12 24.53
CA SER A 72 -12.25 1.40 24.04
C SER A 72 -12.67 1.27 22.57
N LYS A 73 -13.86 1.78 22.24
CA LYS A 73 -14.38 1.80 20.87
C LYS A 73 -13.63 2.78 19.95
N ASN A 74 -12.54 3.38 20.44
CA ASN A 74 -11.88 4.49 19.78
C ASN A 74 -10.83 3.95 18.82
N LEU A 75 -10.88 4.41 17.58
CA LEU A 75 -9.82 4.21 16.60
C LEU A 75 -8.64 5.15 16.92
N HIS A 76 -7.43 4.67 16.65
CA HIS A 76 -6.22 5.47 16.64
C HIS A 76 -5.70 5.53 15.21
N LEU A 77 -5.79 6.69 14.57
CA LEU A 77 -5.37 6.88 13.18
C LEU A 77 -4.02 7.57 13.12
N VAL A 78 -3.08 6.97 12.39
CA VAL A 78 -1.72 7.48 12.18
C VAL A 78 -1.53 7.82 10.72
N GLU A 79 -1.16 9.07 10.44
CA GLU A 79 -0.83 9.53 9.09
C GLU A 79 0.69 9.59 8.94
N CYS A 80 1.21 9.02 7.85
CA CYS A 80 2.65 8.78 7.66
C CYS A 80 3.30 9.58 6.51
N PRO A 81 3.34 10.94 6.54
CA PRO A 81 4.05 11.73 5.54
C PRO A 81 5.52 11.35 5.39
N ARG A 82 6.20 11.02 6.50
CA ARG A 82 7.60 10.57 6.50
C ARG A 82 7.79 9.36 5.62
N ASP A 83 7.00 8.32 5.86
CA ASP A 83 7.10 7.05 5.13
C ASP A 83 6.72 7.21 3.66
N ALA A 84 5.72 8.06 3.37
CA ALA A 84 5.33 8.41 2.02
C ALA A 84 6.49 9.03 1.20
N MET A 85 7.26 9.93 1.81
CA MET A 85 8.29 10.69 1.10
C MET A 85 9.68 10.03 1.11
N GLN A 86 10.02 9.21 2.10
CA GLN A 86 11.41 8.75 2.32
C GLN A 86 12.04 8.01 1.12
N GLY A 87 11.22 7.34 0.31
CA GLY A 87 11.66 6.59 -0.87
C GLY A 87 11.81 7.43 -2.14
N LEU A 88 11.45 8.72 -2.10
CA LEU A 88 11.58 9.61 -3.25
C LEU A 88 13.04 9.91 -3.54
N LYS A 89 13.41 9.86 -4.83
CA LYS A 89 14.78 10.13 -5.28
C LYS A 89 15.12 11.61 -5.20
N SER A 90 14.18 12.46 -5.60
CA SER A 90 14.33 13.92 -5.58
C SER A 90 13.99 14.43 -4.19
N PHE A 91 14.87 15.27 -3.64
CA PHE A 91 14.63 15.89 -2.36
C PHE A 91 13.42 16.82 -2.43
N VAL A 92 12.43 16.60 -1.57
CA VAL A 92 11.28 17.50 -1.44
C VAL A 92 11.74 18.72 -0.63
N PRO A 93 11.55 19.96 -1.12
CA PRO A 93 11.95 21.16 -0.39
C PRO A 93 11.39 21.21 1.02
N THR A 94 12.18 21.72 1.99
CA THR A 94 11.79 21.79 3.40
C THR A 94 10.48 22.56 3.59
N ALA A 95 10.31 23.67 2.88
CA ALA A 95 9.09 24.49 2.91
C ALA A 95 7.84 23.72 2.44
N ASP A 96 7.98 22.84 1.44
CA ASP A 96 6.89 22.00 0.95
C ASP A 96 6.50 20.94 1.98
N LYS A 97 7.48 20.33 2.66
CA LYS A 97 7.23 19.39 3.77
C LYS A 97 6.49 20.08 4.91
N ILE A 98 6.96 21.26 5.32
CA ILE A 98 6.34 22.06 6.39
C ILE A 98 4.90 22.42 5.99
N ARG A 99 4.69 22.91 4.76
CA ARG A 99 3.34 23.24 4.25
C ARG A 99 2.41 22.03 4.32
N PHE A 100 2.87 20.87 3.84
CA PHE A 100 2.07 19.66 3.82
C PHE A 100 1.77 19.13 5.22
N ILE A 101 2.78 19.02 6.09
CA ILE A 101 2.60 18.48 7.44
C ILE A 101 1.73 19.41 8.30
N ASN A 102 1.88 20.74 8.20
CA ASN A 102 0.99 21.67 8.88
C ASN A 102 -0.47 21.54 8.44
N GLN A 103 -0.71 21.20 7.16
CA GLN A 103 -2.07 20.92 6.70
C GLN A 103 -2.60 19.58 7.24
N ILE A 104 -1.76 18.55 7.33
CA ILE A 104 -2.09 17.26 7.95
C ILE A 104 -2.43 17.43 9.44
N LEU A 105 -1.70 18.26 10.17
CA LEU A 105 -1.94 18.52 11.60
C LEU A 105 -3.33 19.11 11.89
N LYS A 106 -3.96 19.77 10.92
CA LYS A 106 -5.32 20.32 11.05
C LYS A 106 -6.41 19.27 10.88
N VAL A 107 -6.11 18.14 10.25
CA VAL A 107 -7.07 17.04 10.02
C VAL A 107 -7.49 16.37 11.32
N GLY A 108 -6.60 16.36 12.33
CA GLY A 108 -6.90 15.81 13.65
C GLY A 108 -6.65 14.31 13.79
N PHE A 109 -5.64 13.78 13.09
CA PHE A 109 -5.10 12.44 13.35
C PHE A 109 -4.60 12.32 14.79
N ASP A 110 -4.60 11.11 15.35
CA ASP A 110 -4.07 10.88 16.70
C ASP A 110 -2.54 10.95 16.70
N THR A 111 -1.90 10.55 15.60
CA THR A 111 -0.45 10.61 15.43
C THR A 111 -0.06 10.98 14.01
N VAL A 112 0.98 11.79 13.87
CA VAL A 112 1.59 12.12 12.57
C VAL A 112 3.06 11.72 12.59
N ASP A 113 3.42 10.74 11.76
CA ASP A 113 4.80 10.33 11.52
C ASP A 113 5.47 11.31 10.53
N CYS A 114 6.17 12.28 11.11
CA CYS A 114 6.53 13.54 10.46
C CYS A 114 8.01 13.65 10.08
N GLY A 115 8.87 12.75 10.55
CA GLY A 115 10.30 12.84 10.28
C GLY A 115 11.13 11.70 10.85
N SER A 116 12.45 11.77 10.67
CA SER A 116 13.34 10.73 11.15
C SER A 116 14.75 11.24 11.45
N PHE A 117 15.33 10.81 12.58
CA PHE A 117 16.72 11.06 12.96
C PHE A 117 17.63 9.87 12.58
N VAL A 118 17.48 9.38 11.36
CA VAL A 118 18.40 8.41 10.75
C VAL A 118 19.53 9.12 10.01
N SER A 119 20.52 8.35 9.52
CA SER A 119 21.63 8.95 8.77
C SER A 119 21.11 9.68 7.52
N PRO A 120 21.42 10.98 7.34
CA PRO A 120 21.10 11.72 6.10
C PRO A 120 21.72 11.09 4.84
N SER A 121 22.80 10.31 4.98
CA SER A 121 23.36 9.56 3.85
C SER A 121 22.54 8.33 3.49
N ALA A 122 21.84 7.72 4.45
CA ALA A 122 21.01 6.54 4.22
C ALA A 122 19.60 6.93 3.76
N VAL A 123 19.05 8.00 4.33
CA VAL A 123 17.74 8.54 3.96
C VAL A 123 17.85 10.06 3.74
N PRO A 124 18.33 10.49 2.55
CA PRO A 124 18.56 11.92 2.24
C PRO A 124 17.32 12.80 2.41
N GLN A 125 16.15 12.21 2.20
CA GLN A 125 14.88 12.89 2.36
C GLN A 125 14.63 13.40 3.79
N MET A 126 15.27 12.81 4.80
CA MET A 126 15.03 13.10 6.23
C MET A 126 16.09 14.03 6.85
N ARG A 127 17.02 14.55 6.05
CA ARG A 127 18.15 15.37 6.53
C ARG A 127 17.74 16.68 7.23
N ASP A 128 16.54 17.17 6.96
CA ASP A 128 15.95 18.42 7.42
C ASP A 128 14.90 18.22 8.52
N THR A 129 14.85 17.03 9.15
CA THR A 129 13.84 16.70 10.18
C THR A 129 13.79 17.74 11.31
N SER A 130 14.93 18.23 11.82
CA SER A 130 14.95 19.25 12.87
C SER A 130 14.28 20.56 12.43
N GLU A 131 14.61 21.05 11.24
CA GLU A 131 14.05 22.29 10.68
C GLU A 131 12.53 22.16 10.47
N VAL A 132 12.08 21.00 9.97
CA VAL A 132 10.65 20.71 9.82
C VAL A 132 9.95 20.78 11.19
N LEU A 133 10.45 20.06 12.20
CA LEU A 133 9.83 20.00 13.54
C LEU A 133 9.72 21.37 14.21
N GLU A 134 10.74 22.21 14.08
CA GLU A 134 10.77 23.58 14.62
C GLU A 134 9.72 24.48 13.97
N ALA A 135 9.45 24.28 12.67
CA ALA A 135 8.52 25.08 11.89
C ALA A 135 7.06 24.58 11.92
N LEU A 136 6.77 23.43 12.55
CA LEU A 136 5.39 22.94 12.67
C LEU A 136 4.55 23.85 13.58
N ASP A 137 3.29 24.08 13.22
CA ASP A 137 2.35 24.81 14.06
C ASP A 137 1.60 23.84 14.98
N MET A 138 1.97 23.87 16.26
CA MET A 138 1.38 23.02 17.29
C MET A 138 0.21 23.69 18.03
N SER A 139 -0.15 24.93 17.68
CA SER A 139 -1.09 25.75 18.47
C SER A 139 -2.54 25.28 18.42
N THR A 140 -2.94 24.62 17.34
CA THR A 140 -4.34 24.22 17.08
C THR A 140 -4.54 22.71 16.92
N THR A 141 -3.45 21.94 16.86
CA THR A 141 -3.52 20.51 16.64
C THR A 141 -3.63 19.72 17.94
N LYS A 142 -4.40 18.63 17.89
CA LYS A 142 -4.41 17.58 18.93
C LYS A 142 -3.47 16.41 18.60
N SER A 143 -2.88 16.42 17.40
CA SER A 143 -2.04 15.34 16.91
C SER A 143 -0.71 15.29 17.66
N LYS A 144 -0.29 14.07 18.00
CA LYS A 144 1.04 13.82 18.58
C LYS A 144 2.04 13.54 17.48
N LEU A 145 3.25 14.07 17.62
CA LEU A 145 4.30 13.87 16.62
C LEU A 145 5.08 12.57 16.89
N LEU A 146 5.29 11.81 15.82
CA LEU A 146 6.18 10.64 15.78
C LEU A 146 7.37 10.93 14.88
N VAL A 147 8.56 10.50 15.33
CA VAL A 147 9.77 10.45 14.49
C VAL A 147 10.44 9.09 14.57
N VAL A 148 11.00 8.62 13.45
CA VAL A 148 11.70 7.32 13.40
C VAL A 148 13.19 7.45 13.69
N VAL A 149 13.75 6.48 14.41
CA VAL A 149 15.18 6.39 14.73
C VAL A 149 15.71 4.99 14.40
N ALA A 150 17.02 4.85 14.21
CA ALA A 150 17.67 3.56 13.95
C ALA A 150 18.71 3.15 15.02
N ASN A 151 18.99 4.02 15.99
CA ASN A 151 19.97 3.79 17.05
C ASN A 151 19.79 4.80 18.19
N GLU A 152 20.52 4.61 19.29
CA GLU A 152 20.49 5.46 20.48
C GLU A 152 20.83 6.94 20.19
N LYS A 153 21.78 7.21 19.28
CA LYS A 153 22.11 8.60 18.91
C LYS A 153 20.91 9.32 18.30
N GLY A 154 20.19 8.67 17.41
CA GLY A 154 18.93 9.21 16.84
C GLY A 154 17.85 9.38 17.91
N ALA A 155 17.76 8.45 18.86
CA ALA A 155 16.82 8.55 19.99
C ALA A 155 17.13 9.76 20.89
N VAL A 156 18.41 10.02 21.20
CA VAL A 156 18.83 11.19 21.97
C VAL A 156 18.42 12.48 21.24
N GLN A 157 18.65 12.57 19.93
CA GLN A 157 18.23 13.73 19.13
C GLN A 157 16.71 13.91 19.13
N ALA A 158 15.95 12.81 18.99
CA ALA A 158 14.49 12.86 19.06
C ALA A 158 13.99 13.35 20.43
N CYS A 159 14.61 12.89 21.52
CA CYS A 159 14.20 13.23 22.88
C CYS A 159 14.54 14.69 23.27
N GLN A 160 15.54 15.30 22.62
CA GLN A 160 15.87 16.72 22.79
C GLN A 160 14.77 17.66 22.25
N ASN A 161 13.90 17.18 21.37
CA ASN A 161 12.81 17.98 20.83
C ASN A 161 11.54 17.81 21.69
N GLU A 162 11.08 18.89 22.32
CA GLU A 162 9.91 18.87 23.20
C GLU A 162 8.62 18.49 22.47
N ARG A 163 8.50 18.78 21.17
CA ARG A 163 7.30 18.54 20.36
C ARG A 163 7.12 17.06 19.98
N VAL A 164 8.21 16.31 19.94
CA VAL A 164 8.18 14.86 19.68
C VAL A 164 7.52 14.16 20.86
N THR A 165 6.52 13.33 20.61
CA THR A 165 5.88 12.50 21.64
C THR A 165 6.27 11.03 21.49
N TYR A 166 6.33 10.55 20.26
CA TYR A 166 6.59 9.16 19.92
C TYR A 166 7.92 9.00 19.19
N VAL A 167 8.69 7.99 19.59
CA VAL A 167 9.92 7.59 18.92
C VAL A 167 9.68 6.22 18.29
N GLY A 168 9.69 6.15 16.96
CA GLY A 168 9.49 4.92 16.21
C GLY A 168 10.80 4.16 15.99
N TYR A 169 10.82 2.85 16.20
CA TYR A 169 11.98 2.00 15.89
C TYR A 169 11.56 0.78 15.06
N PRO A 170 12.14 0.59 13.86
CA PRO A 170 11.87 -0.57 13.02
C PRO A 170 12.70 -1.79 13.48
N LEU A 171 12.00 -2.90 13.73
CA LEU A 171 12.56 -4.21 14.05
C LEU A 171 11.93 -5.25 13.11
N SER A 172 12.70 -6.15 12.52
CA SER A 172 12.19 -7.14 11.56
C SER A 172 11.99 -8.51 12.21
N ALA A 173 10.96 -9.23 11.76
CA ALA A 173 10.78 -10.67 12.04
C ALA A 173 11.57 -11.59 11.07
N SER A 174 12.28 -11.02 10.10
CA SER A 174 13.13 -11.69 9.11
C SER A 174 14.58 -11.24 9.27
N GLU A 175 15.50 -12.17 9.49
CA GLU A 175 16.95 -11.90 9.61
C GLU A 175 17.51 -11.32 8.32
N THR A 176 17.10 -11.87 7.17
CA THR A 176 17.55 -11.36 5.87
C THR A 176 17.14 -9.90 5.68
N PHE A 177 15.91 -9.54 6.04
CA PHE A 177 15.45 -8.14 5.96
C PHE A 177 16.12 -7.25 7.00
N GLN A 178 16.31 -7.73 8.24
CA GLN A 178 16.98 -6.97 9.30
C GLN A 178 18.40 -6.59 8.89
N GLN A 179 19.15 -7.56 8.36
CA GLN A 179 20.52 -7.36 7.90
C GLN A 179 20.57 -6.42 6.69
N ARG A 180 19.65 -6.54 5.73
CA ARG A 180 19.60 -5.63 4.57
C ARG A 180 19.23 -4.21 4.95
N ASN A 181 18.27 -4.04 5.87
CA ASN A 181 17.74 -2.75 6.26
C ASN A 181 18.66 -1.99 7.21
N THR A 182 19.28 -2.69 8.17
CA THR A 182 20.02 -2.06 9.27
C THR A 182 21.47 -2.52 9.41
N LYS A 183 21.93 -3.47 8.59
CA LYS A 183 23.26 -4.11 8.65
C LYS A 183 23.56 -4.80 9.99
N ARG A 184 22.51 -5.28 10.66
CA ARG A 184 22.56 -5.96 11.96
C ARG A 184 21.63 -7.17 11.93
N ASP A 185 21.91 -8.15 12.77
CA ASP A 185 20.99 -9.24 13.06
C ASP A 185 19.88 -8.79 14.04
N ILE A 186 18.85 -9.62 14.20
CA ILE A 186 17.70 -9.31 15.08
C ILE A 186 18.15 -9.20 16.54
N ALA A 187 19.06 -10.06 17.01
CA ALA A 187 19.53 -10.05 18.39
C ALA A 187 20.19 -8.72 18.76
N THR A 188 21.06 -8.21 17.90
CA THR A 188 21.71 -6.91 18.04
C THR A 188 20.69 -5.77 17.94
N ALA A 189 19.69 -5.90 17.06
CA ALA A 189 18.64 -4.90 16.93
C ALA A 189 17.76 -4.81 18.19
N VAL A 190 17.51 -5.93 18.87
CA VAL A 190 16.81 -5.98 20.16
C VAL A 190 17.66 -5.36 21.27
N GLU A 191 18.99 -5.57 21.26
CA GLU A 191 19.86 -4.92 22.24
C GLU A 191 19.87 -3.40 22.08
N ASN A 192 19.99 -2.88 20.85
CA ASN A 192 19.88 -1.44 20.57
C ASN A 192 18.54 -0.87 21.05
N LEU A 193 17.46 -1.64 20.92
CA LEU A 193 16.13 -1.22 21.35
C LEU A 193 16.08 -0.98 22.86
N LYS A 194 16.79 -1.76 23.68
CA LYS A 194 16.86 -1.54 25.14
C LYS A 194 17.48 -0.18 25.46
N GLY A 195 18.56 0.18 24.77
CA GLY A 195 19.20 1.49 24.91
C GLY A 195 18.25 2.63 24.49
N ILE A 196 17.59 2.48 23.35
CA ILE A 196 16.59 3.45 22.86
C ILE A 196 15.42 3.59 23.86
N LYS A 197 14.93 2.49 24.42
CA LYS A 197 13.85 2.48 25.41
C LYS A 197 14.23 3.29 26.65
N ARG A 198 15.44 3.07 27.19
CA ARG A 198 15.97 3.85 28.32
C ARG A 198 16.02 5.35 27.99
N VAL A 199 16.57 5.71 26.83
CA VAL A 199 16.63 7.11 26.39
C VAL A 199 15.23 7.74 26.27
N CYS A 200 14.26 6.98 25.73
CA CYS A 200 12.88 7.45 25.64
C CYS A 200 12.25 7.64 27.02
N ASP A 201 12.45 6.70 27.95
CA ASP A 201 11.90 6.79 29.31
C ASP A 201 12.48 7.99 30.07
N GLU A 202 13.80 8.19 30.01
CA GLU A 202 14.49 9.34 30.60
C GLU A 202 14.05 10.67 29.98
N GLY A 203 13.78 10.67 28.67
CA GLY A 203 13.28 11.82 27.93
C GLY A 203 11.75 12.04 28.00
N GLY A 204 11.02 11.21 28.75
CA GLY A 204 9.56 11.28 28.84
C GLY A 204 8.84 11.03 27.51
N LYS A 205 9.46 10.30 26.58
CA LYS A 205 8.92 9.95 25.26
C LYS A 205 8.41 8.52 25.25
N THR A 206 7.44 8.21 24.38
CA THR A 206 6.92 6.84 24.24
C THR A 206 7.55 6.14 23.04
N LEU A 207 8.19 5.00 23.28
CA LEU A 207 8.72 4.14 22.22
C LEU A 207 7.59 3.39 21.49
N VAL A 208 7.59 3.46 20.17
CA VAL A 208 6.74 2.70 19.26
C VAL A 208 7.61 1.73 18.48
N VAL A 209 7.31 0.43 18.55
CA VAL A 209 8.08 -0.59 17.81
C VAL A 209 7.32 -1.03 16.57
N TYR A 210 7.95 -0.91 15.41
CA TYR A 210 7.40 -1.37 14.14
C TYR A 210 7.99 -2.74 13.80
N ILE A 211 7.20 -3.81 13.90
CA ILE A 211 7.63 -5.16 13.54
C ILE A 211 7.44 -5.37 12.03
N SER A 212 8.51 -5.18 11.26
CA SER A 212 8.56 -5.44 9.82
C SER A 212 8.51 -6.93 9.50
N MET A 213 8.03 -7.28 8.30
CA MET A 213 7.78 -8.67 7.90
C MET A 213 6.84 -9.41 8.86
N GLY A 214 5.91 -8.68 9.48
CA GLY A 214 5.02 -9.19 10.51
C GLY A 214 3.99 -10.19 9.99
N PHE A 215 3.75 -10.21 8.67
CA PHE A 215 2.74 -11.08 8.03
C PHE A 215 3.32 -12.03 6.98
N GLY A 216 4.65 -12.14 6.92
CA GLY A 216 5.37 -12.93 5.92
C GLY A 216 6.59 -12.18 5.39
N ASN A 217 7.44 -12.89 4.62
CA ASN A 217 8.62 -12.30 3.99
C ASN A 217 8.87 -12.91 2.59
N PRO A 218 9.44 -12.14 1.64
CA PRO A 218 9.74 -12.61 0.29
C PRO A 218 11.14 -13.27 0.16
N TYR A 219 11.85 -13.48 1.26
CA TYR A 219 13.26 -13.91 1.27
C TYR A 219 13.44 -15.41 1.50
N GLY A 220 12.35 -16.13 1.82
CA GLY A 220 12.41 -17.54 2.18
C GLY A 220 12.84 -17.79 3.62
N ASP A 221 12.94 -16.73 4.44
CA ASP A 221 13.20 -16.88 5.87
C ASP A 221 12.00 -17.59 6.52
N PRO A 222 12.22 -18.43 7.56
CA PRO A 222 11.14 -19.05 8.30
C PRO A 222 10.16 -18.00 8.84
N TYR A 223 8.86 -18.22 8.59
CA TYR A 223 7.80 -17.36 9.11
C TYR A 223 6.70 -18.18 9.75
N SER A 224 6.25 -17.73 10.93
CA SER A 224 5.00 -18.17 11.55
C SER A 224 4.51 -17.10 12.52
N PRO A 225 3.20 -17.05 12.83
CA PRO A 225 2.67 -16.16 13.87
C PRO A 225 3.38 -16.33 15.23
N MET A 226 3.93 -17.52 15.52
CA MET A 226 4.70 -17.79 16.75
C MET A 226 6.03 -17.04 16.80
N ILE A 227 6.69 -16.82 15.67
CA ILE A 227 7.94 -16.04 15.61
C ILE A 227 7.65 -14.58 15.99
N VAL A 228 6.56 -14.03 15.45
CA VAL A 228 6.13 -12.66 15.77
C VAL A 228 5.67 -12.56 17.23
N ASP A 229 4.89 -13.52 17.73
CA ASP A 229 4.47 -13.60 19.14
C ASP A 229 5.68 -13.60 20.10
N LYS A 230 6.76 -14.33 19.77
CA LYS A 230 8.00 -14.30 20.56
C LYS A 230 8.65 -12.92 20.60
N LEU A 231 8.71 -12.21 19.47
CA LEU A 231 9.22 -10.84 19.43
C LEU A 231 8.33 -9.89 20.21
N VAL A 232 7.00 -9.97 20.04
CA VAL A 232 6.03 -9.20 20.82
C VAL A 232 6.22 -9.44 22.31
N LYS A 233 6.40 -10.69 22.75
CA LYS A 233 6.69 -11.01 24.15
C LYS A 233 7.95 -10.29 24.65
N GLN A 234 9.04 -10.32 23.88
CA GLN A 234 10.27 -9.62 24.26
C GLN A 234 10.04 -8.11 24.39
N MET A 235 9.27 -7.51 23.48
CA MET A 235 8.94 -6.08 23.55
C MET A 235 8.06 -5.77 24.78
N ALA A 236 7.10 -6.64 25.08
CA ALA A 236 6.25 -6.54 26.27
C ALA A 236 7.07 -6.61 27.56
N ASP A 237 8.01 -7.56 27.64
CA ASP A 237 8.91 -7.74 28.80
C ASP A 237 9.82 -6.49 29.00
N LEU A 238 10.14 -5.76 27.92
CA LEU A 238 10.87 -4.49 27.95
C LEU A 238 9.97 -3.28 28.28
N GLY A 239 8.67 -3.47 28.47
CA GLY A 239 7.71 -2.42 28.80
C GLY A 239 7.34 -1.54 27.61
N VAL A 240 7.50 -2.01 26.36
CA VAL A 240 6.97 -1.33 25.17
C VAL A 240 5.44 -1.33 25.24
N LYS A 241 4.83 -0.18 24.98
CA LYS A 241 3.37 0.01 25.07
C LYS A 241 2.66 0.13 23.73
N ILE A 242 3.39 0.36 22.64
CA ILE A 242 2.82 0.49 21.30
C ILE A 242 3.64 -0.34 20.33
N ILE A 243 3.00 -1.29 19.64
CA ILE A 243 3.63 -2.15 18.64
C ILE A 243 2.80 -2.11 17.36
N SER A 244 3.37 -1.63 16.25
CA SER A 244 2.73 -1.69 14.93
C SER A 244 3.28 -2.87 14.13
N LEU A 245 2.41 -3.79 13.71
CA LEU A 245 2.78 -4.92 12.86
C LEU A 245 2.73 -4.49 11.39
N ALA A 246 3.84 -4.67 10.68
CA ALA A 246 3.99 -4.16 9.32
C ALA A 246 3.99 -5.25 8.25
N ASP A 247 3.10 -5.11 7.26
CA ASP A 247 3.12 -5.86 5.99
C ASP A 247 4.07 -5.20 4.99
N THR A 248 5.35 -5.11 5.34
CA THR A 248 6.35 -4.31 4.62
C THR A 248 6.49 -4.68 3.14
N ALA A 249 6.33 -5.95 2.80
CA ALA A 249 6.42 -6.45 1.42
C ALA A 249 5.04 -6.51 0.72
N GLY A 250 3.95 -6.28 1.44
CA GLY A 250 2.58 -6.35 0.93
C GLY A 250 2.07 -7.76 0.62
N VAL A 251 2.74 -8.79 1.16
CA VAL A 251 2.45 -10.21 0.91
C VAL A 251 1.52 -10.82 1.95
N GLY A 252 1.15 -10.07 3.00
CA GLY A 252 0.27 -10.56 4.05
C GLY A 252 -1.14 -10.83 3.54
N GLU A 253 -1.61 -12.07 3.71
CA GLU A 253 -2.98 -12.46 3.41
C GLU A 253 -3.91 -12.17 4.60
N ALA A 254 -5.20 -11.94 4.32
CA ALA A 254 -6.19 -11.55 5.33
C ALA A 254 -6.29 -12.55 6.49
N GLU A 255 -6.24 -13.86 6.20
CA GLU A 255 -6.30 -14.92 7.19
C GLU A 255 -5.09 -14.90 8.13
N VAL A 256 -3.90 -14.60 7.61
CA VAL A 256 -2.66 -14.49 8.40
C VAL A 256 -2.71 -13.27 9.31
N ILE A 257 -3.18 -12.13 8.76
CA ILE A 257 -3.36 -10.89 9.52
C ILE A 257 -4.35 -11.12 10.68
N HIS A 258 -5.52 -11.69 10.39
CA HIS A 258 -6.53 -12.00 11.41
C HIS A 258 -5.96 -12.91 12.50
N SER A 259 -5.37 -14.05 12.10
CA SER A 259 -4.87 -15.06 13.04
C SER A 259 -3.78 -14.54 13.97
N LEU A 260 -2.96 -13.60 13.49
CA LEU A 260 -1.91 -12.99 14.30
C LEU A 260 -2.50 -12.01 15.33
N PHE A 261 -3.37 -11.09 14.91
CA PHE A 261 -4.01 -10.14 15.83
C PHE A 261 -4.89 -10.85 16.87
N GLU A 262 -5.69 -11.83 16.46
CA GLU A 262 -6.56 -12.61 17.35
C GLU A 262 -5.76 -13.33 18.45
N ARG A 263 -4.52 -13.73 18.15
CA ARG A 263 -3.60 -14.34 19.11
C ARG A 263 -3.02 -13.33 20.10
N ILE A 264 -2.50 -12.20 19.61
CA ILE A 264 -1.66 -11.32 20.44
C ILE A 264 -2.47 -10.28 21.20
N THR A 265 -3.56 -9.76 20.62
CA THR A 265 -4.31 -8.65 21.21
C THR A 265 -4.92 -9.02 22.58
N PRO A 266 -5.54 -10.21 22.78
CA PRO A 266 -6.04 -10.60 24.10
C PRO A 266 -4.93 -10.95 25.09
N ARG A 267 -3.78 -11.43 24.61
CA ARG A 267 -2.66 -11.89 25.44
C ARG A 267 -1.86 -10.75 26.05
N TYR A 268 -1.76 -9.64 25.33
CA TYR A 268 -0.99 -8.46 25.74
C TYR A 268 -1.92 -7.23 25.79
N SER A 269 -2.90 -7.26 26.69
CA SER A 269 -3.95 -6.22 26.80
C SER A 269 -3.42 -4.81 27.10
N ASP A 270 -2.19 -4.71 27.62
CA ASP A 270 -1.54 -3.44 27.96
C ASP A 270 -0.77 -2.83 26.78
N ILE A 271 -0.77 -3.48 25.62
CA ILE A 271 -0.11 -3.02 24.39
C ILE A 271 -1.15 -2.54 23.39
N ASP A 272 -0.97 -1.32 22.91
CA ASP A 272 -1.70 -0.80 21.75
C ASP A 272 -1.10 -1.36 20.47
N PHE A 273 -1.80 -2.32 19.85
CA PHE A 273 -1.36 -2.95 18.61
C PHE A 273 -1.89 -2.22 17.38
N GLY A 274 -0.96 -1.79 16.53
CA GLY A 274 -1.23 -1.17 15.24
C GLY A 274 -1.05 -2.11 14.05
N ALA A 275 -1.72 -1.79 12.95
CA ALA A 275 -1.50 -2.40 11.64
C ALA A 275 -0.93 -1.36 10.66
N HIS A 276 0.25 -1.65 10.12
CA HIS A 276 0.91 -0.88 9.06
C HIS A 276 0.96 -1.73 7.78
N LEU A 277 -0.03 -1.55 6.90
CA LEU A 277 -0.24 -2.47 5.80
C LEU A 277 0.24 -1.87 4.48
N HIS A 278 1.08 -2.60 3.74
CA HIS A 278 1.27 -2.33 2.33
C HIS A 278 0.33 -3.17 1.46
N THR A 279 -0.36 -2.52 0.53
CA THR A 279 -1.41 -3.18 -0.26
C THR A 279 -1.83 -2.28 -1.42
N GLY A 280 -2.30 -2.90 -2.51
CA GLY A 280 -2.98 -2.18 -3.57
C GLY A 280 -4.46 -1.96 -3.23
N PRO A 281 -5.17 -1.07 -3.95
CA PRO A 281 -6.55 -0.69 -3.63
C PRO A 281 -7.54 -1.87 -3.56
N VAL A 282 -7.32 -2.92 -4.34
CA VAL A 282 -8.22 -4.09 -4.43
C VAL A 282 -8.22 -4.93 -3.16
N SER A 283 -7.07 -5.11 -2.50
CA SER A 283 -6.94 -5.96 -1.31
C SER A 283 -6.95 -5.21 0.01
N ALA A 284 -6.93 -3.87 -0.02
CA ALA A 284 -6.85 -3.03 1.16
C ALA A 284 -8.00 -3.26 2.17
N ASP A 285 -9.26 -3.21 1.72
CA ASP A 285 -10.42 -3.38 2.60
C ASP A 285 -10.43 -4.76 3.29
N LEU A 286 -10.05 -5.83 2.57
CA LEU A 286 -9.97 -7.18 3.12
C LEU A 286 -8.94 -7.27 4.25
N LYS A 287 -7.72 -6.76 4.02
CA LYS A 287 -6.65 -6.78 5.04
C LYS A 287 -7.00 -5.92 6.26
N LEU A 288 -7.58 -4.73 6.04
CA LEU A 288 -8.02 -3.82 7.11
C LEU A 288 -9.12 -4.46 7.96
N ARG A 289 -10.15 -5.06 7.33
CA ARG A 289 -11.23 -5.75 8.04
C ARG A 289 -10.71 -6.93 8.87
N ALA A 290 -9.75 -7.68 8.34
CA ALA A 290 -9.15 -8.80 9.06
C ALA A 290 -8.46 -8.36 10.36
N ALA A 291 -7.67 -7.27 10.32
CA ALA A 291 -7.07 -6.71 11.52
C ALA A 291 -8.13 -6.14 12.48
N LEU A 292 -9.10 -5.39 11.94
CA LEU A 292 -10.15 -4.74 12.72
C LEU A 292 -11.04 -5.75 13.46
N SER A 293 -11.47 -6.82 12.78
CA SER A 293 -12.30 -7.88 13.39
C SER A 293 -11.55 -8.68 14.44
N ALA A 294 -10.22 -8.80 14.30
CA ALA A 294 -9.35 -9.46 15.26
C ALA A 294 -8.95 -8.59 16.47
N GLY A 295 -9.46 -7.35 16.56
CA GLY A 295 -9.30 -6.48 17.73
C GLY A 295 -8.30 -5.32 17.55
N CYS A 296 -7.64 -5.18 16.41
CA CYS A 296 -6.77 -4.03 16.13
C CYS A 296 -7.59 -2.74 16.01
N ARG A 297 -7.15 -1.65 16.65
CA ARG A 297 -7.81 -0.33 16.61
C ARG A 297 -6.88 0.80 16.16
N ARG A 298 -5.59 0.51 15.97
CA ARG A 298 -4.60 1.46 15.51
C ARG A 298 -4.21 1.16 14.06
N PHE A 299 -4.31 2.13 13.18
CA PHE A 299 -4.00 1.95 11.76
C PHE A 299 -3.08 3.05 11.26
N ASP A 300 -2.02 2.62 10.56
CA ASP A 300 -1.06 3.50 9.93
C ASP A 300 -1.36 3.58 8.43
N GLY A 301 -1.60 4.80 7.94
CA GLY A 301 -1.90 5.09 6.55
C GLY A 301 -1.05 6.23 5.99
N ALA A 302 -1.09 6.37 4.67
CA ALA A 302 -0.57 7.53 3.99
C ALA A 302 -1.60 8.06 3.00
N LEU A 303 -1.76 9.37 2.93
CA LEU A 303 -2.72 10.03 2.05
C LEU A 303 -2.55 9.60 0.59
N GLY A 304 -3.63 9.11 -0.03
CA GLY A 304 -3.60 8.58 -1.39
C GLY A 304 -2.76 7.31 -1.58
N GLY A 305 -2.37 6.62 -0.50
CA GLY A 305 -1.56 5.40 -0.52
C GLY A 305 -0.11 5.62 -0.92
N MET A 306 0.42 6.83 -0.69
CA MET A 306 1.79 7.19 -1.07
C MET A 306 2.86 6.38 -0.35
N GLY A 307 4.01 6.24 -1.00
CA GLY A 307 5.14 5.50 -0.47
C GLY A 307 5.07 4.01 -0.79
N GLY A 308 5.93 3.24 -0.14
CA GLY A 308 6.09 1.82 -0.42
C GLY A 308 7.55 1.39 -0.36
N CYS A 309 7.76 0.09 -0.23
CA CYS A 309 9.08 -0.47 -0.10
C CYS A 309 9.84 -0.36 -1.44
N PRO A 310 11.06 0.22 -1.49
CA PRO A 310 11.88 0.24 -2.70
C PRO A 310 12.25 -1.18 -3.20
N PHE A 311 12.04 -2.20 -2.38
CA PHE A 311 12.24 -3.62 -2.71
C PHE A 311 10.94 -4.33 -3.14
N ALA A 312 9.77 -3.67 -3.12
CA ALA A 312 8.51 -4.25 -3.59
C ALA A 312 8.55 -4.40 -5.12
N LYS A 313 8.35 -5.63 -5.60
CA LYS A 313 8.38 -5.95 -7.05
C LYS A 313 7.16 -5.42 -7.81
N ALA A 314 6.09 -5.02 -7.11
CA ALA A 314 4.84 -4.57 -7.71
C ALA A 314 4.67 -3.05 -7.53
N SER A 315 4.55 -2.33 -8.64
CA SER A 315 4.50 -0.86 -8.71
C SER A 315 3.25 -0.22 -8.07
N LEU A 316 2.26 -1.02 -7.66
CA LEU A 316 1.03 -0.58 -7.00
C LEU A 316 0.95 -0.98 -5.52
N THR A 317 2.03 -1.54 -4.96
CA THR A 317 2.09 -1.92 -3.54
C THR A 317 2.83 -0.83 -2.77
N GLY A 318 2.05 0.02 -2.08
CA GLY A 318 2.52 1.08 -1.21
C GLY A 318 1.80 1.05 0.13
N ASN A 319 1.89 2.12 0.92
CA ASN A 319 1.07 2.28 2.12
C ASN A 319 -0.41 2.16 1.77
N VAL A 320 -1.21 1.63 2.69
CA VAL A 320 -2.67 1.72 2.56
C VAL A 320 -3.10 3.19 2.57
N ALA A 321 -4.03 3.53 1.66
CA ALA A 321 -4.56 4.88 1.58
C ALA A 321 -5.38 5.22 2.83
N THR A 322 -5.12 6.39 3.40
CA THR A 322 -5.83 6.90 4.58
C THR A 322 -7.33 6.98 4.36
N GLU A 323 -7.75 7.34 3.15
CA GLU A 323 -9.14 7.36 2.71
C GLU A 323 -9.78 5.97 2.82
N THR A 324 -9.05 4.93 2.41
CA THR A 324 -9.52 3.54 2.52
C THR A 324 -9.64 3.10 3.98
N ILE A 325 -8.69 3.45 4.85
CA ILE A 325 -8.81 3.16 6.30
C ILE A 325 -10.07 3.79 6.86
N VAL A 326 -10.27 5.08 6.59
CA VAL A 326 -11.42 5.86 7.06
C VAL A 326 -12.73 5.22 6.63
N ASP A 327 -12.86 4.90 5.34
CA ASP A 327 -14.08 4.30 4.79
C ASP A 327 -14.32 2.88 5.34
N THR A 328 -13.29 2.03 5.38
CA THR A 328 -13.42 0.66 5.92
C THR A 328 -13.84 0.68 7.39
N CYS A 329 -13.19 1.51 8.22
CA CYS A 329 -13.51 1.61 9.65
C CYS A 329 -14.94 2.15 9.88
N LYS A 330 -15.31 3.21 9.17
CA LYS A 330 -16.66 3.79 9.22
C LYS A 330 -17.72 2.76 8.83
N ASN A 331 -17.51 2.03 7.73
CA ASN A 331 -18.42 0.98 7.25
C ASN A 331 -18.50 -0.22 8.20
N ALA A 332 -17.47 -0.44 9.02
CA ALA A 332 -17.45 -1.46 10.07
C ALA A 332 -18.03 -0.99 11.41
N GLY A 333 -18.58 0.23 11.48
CA GLY A 333 -19.21 0.77 12.69
C GLY A 333 -18.25 1.45 13.67
N TYR A 334 -17.04 1.81 13.22
CA TYR A 334 -16.06 2.56 14.00
C TYR A 334 -15.91 3.97 13.43
N PRO A 335 -16.62 4.98 13.96
CA PRO A 335 -16.51 6.35 13.47
C PRO A 335 -15.15 6.97 13.82
N HIS A 336 -14.69 7.90 12.98
CA HIS A 336 -13.49 8.70 13.21
C HIS A 336 -13.86 10.15 13.54
N SER A 337 -12.90 10.91 14.09
CA SER A 337 -13.05 12.34 14.42
C SER A 337 -12.29 13.28 13.49
N LEU A 338 -11.78 12.77 12.36
CA LEU A 338 -11.02 13.55 11.37
C LEU A 338 -11.88 14.63 10.70
N ASP A 339 -11.28 15.80 10.48
CA ASP A 339 -11.84 16.87 9.65
C ASP A 339 -11.62 16.55 8.17
N LEU A 340 -12.70 16.18 7.48
CA LEU A 340 -12.65 15.76 6.08
C LEU A 340 -12.41 16.92 5.11
N ASP A 341 -12.67 18.17 5.50
CA ASP A 341 -12.40 19.32 4.65
C ASP A 341 -10.92 19.72 4.73
N GLU A 342 -10.32 19.65 5.91
CA GLU A 342 -8.87 19.77 6.06
C GLU A 342 -8.13 18.61 5.38
N LEU A 343 -8.70 17.39 5.36
CA LEU A 343 -8.15 16.24 4.64
C LEU A 343 -8.13 16.47 3.12
N LYS A 344 -9.21 17.02 2.54
CA LYS A 344 -9.25 17.39 1.12
C LYS A 344 -8.20 18.45 0.77
N LYS A 345 -8.01 19.45 1.64
CA LYS A 345 -6.95 20.46 1.46
C LYS A 345 -5.57 19.82 1.49
N ALA A 346 -5.33 18.88 2.42
CA ALA A 346 -4.09 18.13 2.47
C ALA A 346 -3.86 17.32 1.17
N ALA A 347 -4.92 16.70 0.63
CA ALA A 347 -4.85 15.94 -0.61
C ALA A 347 -4.51 16.82 -1.82
N ALA A 348 -5.03 18.04 -1.88
CA ALA A 348 -4.69 19.00 -2.93
C ALA A 348 -3.22 19.45 -2.85
N ILE A 349 -2.71 19.75 -1.65
CA ILE A 349 -1.29 20.09 -1.45
C ILE A 349 -0.39 18.90 -1.79
N LYS A 350 -0.82 17.68 -1.42
CA LYS A 350 -0.14 16.45 -1.81
C LYS A 350 -0.04 16.31 -3.33
N ASP A 351 -1.12 16.54 -4.06
CA ASP A 351 -1.11 16.47 -5.53
C ASP A 351 -0.21 17.55 -6.15
N GLU A 352 -0.12 18.73 -5.56
CA GLU A 352 0.80 19.79 -5.99
C GLU A 352 2.27 19.38 -5.83
N ILE A 353 2.64 18.82 -4.68
CA ILE A 353 4.04 18.50 -4.33
C ILE A 353 4.48 17.15 -4.92
N PHE A 354 3.61 16.14 -4.84
CA PHE A 354 3.93 14.74 -5.13
C PHE A 354 3.17 14.17 -6.32
N GLY A 355 2.24 14.92 -6.91
CA GLY A 355 1.37 14.44 -7.97
C GLY A 355 2.14 13.96 -9.19
N VAL A 356 1.87 12.72 -9.58
CA VAL A 356 2.18 12.23 -10.92
C VAL A 356 1.02 12.70 -11.80
N GLY A 357 1.29 13.55 -12.80
CA GLY A 357 0.25 14.01 -13.71
C GLY A 357 -0.58 12.84 -14.26
N ILE A 358 -1.89 13.02 -14.44
CA ILE A 358 -2.83 11.97 -14.93
C ILE A 358 -2.26 11.23 -16.17
N ARG A 359 -1.54 11.95 -17.04
CA ARG A 359 -0.85 11.39 -18.19
C ARG A 359 0.19 10.33 -17.77
N GLU A 360 1.05 10.62 -16.82
CA GLU A 360 2.07 9.70 -16.31
C GLU A 360 1.48 8.52 -15.55
N LEU A 361 0.40 8.70 -14.79
CA LEU A 361 -0.30 7.59 -14.12
C LEU A 361 -0.86 6.58 -15.14
N VAL A 362 -1.45 7.10 -16.22
CA VAL A 362 -1.93 6.29 -17.35
C VAL A 362 -0.75 5.59 -18.05
N LEU A 363 0.35 6.30 -18.30
CA LEU A 363 1.54 5.72 -18.94
C LEU A 363 2.21 4.64 -18.08
N GLN A 364 2.29 4.83 -16.77
CA GLN A 364 2.80 3.83 -15.83
C GLN A 364 1.88 2.61 -15.78
N THR A 365 0.57 2.81 -15.66
CA THR A 365 -0.41 1.70 -15.62
C THR A 365 -0.36 0.87 -16.91
N VAL A 366 -0.31 1.53 -18.07
CA VAL A 366 -0.21 0.87 -19.36
C VAL A 366 1.11 0.11 -19.49
N LEU A 367 2.25 0.69 -19.06
CA LEU A 367 3.54 0.01 -19.16
C LEU A 367 3.70 -1.22 -18.27
N HIS A 368 3.00 -1.28 -17.14
CA HIS A 368 3.11 -2.39 -16.17
C HIS A 368 2.01 -3.46 -16.35
N ASN A 369 1.01 -3.20 -17.20
CA ASN A 369 -0.01 -4.16 -17.56
C ASN A 369 0.25 -4.65 -18.99
N GLU A 370 0.85 -5.84 -19.13
CA GLU A 370 1.23 -6.42 -20.44
C GLU A 370 0.03 -6.52 -21.41
N ASN A 371 -1.18 -6.83 -20.93
CA ASN A 371 -2.36 -6.92 -21.78
C ASN A 371 -2.82 -5.54 -22.28
N ALA A 372 -2.80 -4.53 -21.41
CA ALA A 372 -3.15 -3.16 -21.79
C ALA A 372 -2.09 -2.54 -22.73
N PHE A 373 -0.81 -2.83 -22.48
CA PHE A 373 0.29 -2.43 -23.35
C PHE A 373 0.16 -3.06 -24.74
N LEU A 374 -0.09 -4.37 -24.80
CA LEU A 374 -0.27 -5.11 -26.05
C LEU A 374 -1.46 -4.57 -26.85
N ASP A 375 -2.62 -4.37 -26.21
CA ASP A 375 -3.82 -3.84 -26.87
C ASP A 375 -3.59 -2.42 -27.43
N MET A 376 -2.91 -1.55 -26.68
CA MET A 376 -2.54 -0.21 -27.14
C MET A 376 -1.59 -0.28 -28.35
N CYS A 377 -0.52 -1.08 -28.25
CA CYS A 377 0.45 -1.24 -29.34
C CYS A 377 -0.21 -1.81 -30.59
N LEU A 378 -1.08 -2.82 -30.45
CA LEU A 378 -1.76 -3.46 -31.57
C LEU A 378 -2.71 -2.50 -32.29
N LYS A 379 -3.46 -1.69 -31.53
CA LYS A 379 -4.33 -0.65 -32.11
C LYS A 379 -3.54 0.38 -32.91
N HIS A 380 -2.42 0.86 -32.38
CA HIS A 380 -1.59 1.84 -33.09
C HIS A 380 -0.84 1.21 -34.27
N PHE A 381 -0.34 -0.01 -34.12
CA PHE A 381 0.36 -0.71 -35.18
C PHE A 381 -0.56 -0.96 -36.37
N ARG A 382 -1.80 -1.41 -36.14
CA ARG A 382 -2.82 -1.58 -37.21
C ARG A 382 -3.20 -0.28 -37.91
N ALA A 383 -3.18 0.84 -37.20
CA ALA A 383 -3.43 2.14 -37.81
C ALA A 383 -2.30 2.57 -38.76
N ALA A 384 -1.07 2.09 -38.52
CA ALA A 384 0.10 2.35 -39.35
C ALA A 384 0.32 1.27 -40.43
N ASP A 385 -0.04 0.01 -40.17
CA ASP A 385 -0.08 -1.09 -41.14
C ASP A 385 -1.41 -1.09 -41.90
N VAL A 386 -1.64 -0.01 -42.66
CA VAL A 386 -2.89 0.23 -43.40
C VAL A 386 -3.20 -0.92 -44.38
N ARG A 387 -2.16 -1.60 -44.88
CA ARG A 387 -2.25 -2.71 -45.85
C ARG A 387 -2.34 -4.09 -45.19
N GLN A 388 -2.31 -4.18 -43.87
CA GLN A 388 -2.37 -5.42 -43.08
C GLN A 388 -1.29 -6.44 -43.49
N MET A 389 -0.10 -5.96 -43.83
CA MET A 389 1.01 -6.82 -44.26
C MET A 389 1.80 -7.41 -43.08
N GLY A 390 1.51 -6.98 -41.85
CA GLY A 390 2.22 -7.41 -40.63
C GLY A 390 3.50 -6.63 -40.35
N PHE A 391 3.78 -5.57 -41.12
CA PHE A 391 4.94 -4.70 -40.96
C PHE A 391 4.65 -3.27 -41.43
N ILE A 392 5.43 -2.31 -40.92
CA ILE A 392 5.33 -0.89 -41.29
C ILE A 392 6.59 -0.50 -42.06
N GLY A 393 6.45 -0.03 -43.30
CA GLY A 393 7.56 0.52 -44.10
C GLY A 393 7.87 1.98 -43.72
N GLU A 394 9.06 2.45 -44.09
CA GLU A 394 9.60 3.76 -43.69
C GLU A 394 8.67 4.95 -43.95
N GLU A 395 8.18 5.08 -45.19
CA GLU A 395 7.30 6.20 -45.56
C GLU A 395 5.98 6.18 -44.77
N THR A 396 5.40 4.99 -44.61
CA THR A 396 4.14 4.80 -43.85
C THR A 396 4.34 5.09 -42.36
N PHE A 397 5.52 4.75 -41.81
CA PHE A 397 5.88 5.07 -40.43
C PHE A 397 6.01 6.58 -40.21
N ILE A 398 6.68 7.28 -41.13
CA ILE A 398 6.88 8.73 -41.06
C ILE A 398 5.55 9.47 -41.19
N GLU A 399 4.71 9.05 -42.14
CA GLU A 399 3.37 9.61 -42.34
C GLU A 399 2.49 9.38 -41.10
N SER A 400 2.46 8.15 -40.57
CA SER A 400 1.73 7.84 -39.34
C SER A 400 2.17 8.70 -38.15
N LEU A 401 3.47 8.93 -38.00
CA LEU A 401 3.98 9.82 -36.95
C LEU A 401 3.59 11.28 -37.19
N ARG A 402 3.67 11.78 -38.43
CA ARG A 402 3.27 13.14 -38.78
C ARG A 402 1.80 13.39 -38.46
N THR A 403 0.92 12.49 -38.87
CA THR A 403 -0.50 12.54 -38.54
C THR A 403 -0.72 12.54 -37.03
N ALA A 404 0.00 11.70 -36.29
CA ALA A 404 -0.09 11.69 -34.83
C ALA A 404 0.36 13.02 -34.17
N TYR A 405 1.38 13.70 -34.72
CA TYR A 405 1.80 15.03 -34.23
C TYR A 405 0.76 16.11 -34.57
N GLU A 406 0.19 16.09 -35.78
CA GLU A 406 -0.87 16.99 -36.22
C GLU A 406 -2.14 16.85 -35.37
N GLU A 407 -2.60 15.63 -35.09
CA GLU A 407 -3.73 15.35 -34.20
C GLU A 407 -3.50 15.81 -32.76
N LEU A 408 -2.24 15.89 -32.33
CA LEU A 408 -1.86 16.39 -31.01
C LEU A 408 -1.71 17.91 -30.96
N GLY A 409 -1.81 18.60 -32.10
CA GLY A 409 -1.53 20.04 -32.21
C GLY A 409 -0.07 20.37 -31.94
N GLU A 410 0.84 19.42 -32.16
CA GLU A 410 2.28 19.58 -31.98
C GLU A 410 2.98 19.64 -33.35
N GLU A 411 4.01 20.47 -33.49
CA GLU A 411 4.81 20.49 -34.72
C GLU A 411 5.64 19.20 -34.85
N ALA A 412 5.49 18.52 -35.98
CA ALA A 412 6.22 17.29 -36.24
C ALA A 412 7.74 17.55 -36.33
N PRO A 413 8.60 16.69 -35.77
CA PRO A 413 10.04 16.79 -35.95
C PRO A 413 10.43 16.78 -37.45
N PRO A 414 11.58 17.40 -37.81
CA PRO A 414 12.12 17.30 -39.16
C PRO A 414 12.20 15.85 -39.64
N GLU A 415 11.96 15.64 -40.94
CA GLU A 415 11.87 14.30 -41.53
C GLU A 415 13.10 13.44 -41.24
N GLU A 416 14.30 14.02 -41.27
CA GLU A 416 15.57 13.37 -40.91
C GLU A 416 15.51 12.72 -39.52
N LYS A 417 14.87 13.36 -38.53
CA LYS A 417 14.71 12.80 -37.17
C LYS A 417 13.69 11.66 -37.13
N LEU A 418 12.71 11.68 -38.03
CA LEU A 418 11.71 10.62 -38.16
C LEU A 418 12.31 9.40 -38.86
N ARG A 419 13.08 9.58 -39.94
CA ARG A 419 13.90 8.55 -40.59
C ARG A 419 14.90 7.92 -39.61
N ALA A 420 15.60 8.74 -38.84
CA ALA A 420 16.50 8.24 -37.79
C ALA A 420 15.77 7.49 -36.66
N LYS A 421 14.47 7.74 -36.42
CA LYS A 421 13.66 6.91 -35.50
C LYS A 421 13.29 5.59 -36.16
N PHE A 422 12.93 5.59 -37.43
CA PHE A 422 12.64 4.40 -38.21
C PHE A 422 13.83 3.43 -38.22
N HIS A 423 15.01 3.86 -38.64
CA HIS A 423 16.21 3.02 -38.68
C HIS A 423 16.71 2.54 -37.29
N ARG A 424 16.23 3.14 -36.20
CA ARG A 424 16.50 2.63 -34.84
C ARG A 424 15.50 1.58 -34.38
N ALA A 425 14.36 1.50 -35.04
CA ALA A 425 13.29 0.56 -34.76
C ALA A 425 13.35 -0.65 -35.72
N ASP A 426 13.76 -0.46 -36.97
CA ASP A 426 14.15 -1.51 -37.92
C ASP A 426 15.47 -2.13 -37.46
N VAL A 427 15.40 -3.24 -36.70
CA VAL A 427 16.58 -3.90 -36.14
C VAL A 427 17.19 -4.85 -37.17
N THR A 428 16.37 -5.38 -38.06
CA THR A 428 16.73 -6.31 -39.14
C THR A 428 17.43 -5.62 -40.31
N GLY A 429 17.21 -4.32 -40.50
CA GLY A 429 17.76 -3.53 -41.61
C GLY A 429 17.13 -3.86 -42.95
N ASP A 430 15.92 -4.43 -42.95
CA ASP A 430 15.19 -4.86 -44.15
C ASP A 430 14.19 -3.81 -44.64
N GLY A 431 14.20 -2.61 -44.04
CA GLY A 431 13.34 -1.50 -44.43
C GLY A 431 11.91 -1.65 -43.92
N CYS A 432 11.68 -2.52 -42.93
CA CYS A 432 10.39 -2.83 -42.36
C CYS A 432 10.46 -2.84 -40.83
N ILE A 433 9.40 -2.41 -40.16
CA ILE A 433 9.25 -2.56 -38.70
C ILE A 433 8.16 -3.59 -38.45
N THR A 434 8.54 -4.73 -37.88
CA THR A 434 7.60 -5.75 -37.41
C THR A 434 6.85 -5.29 -36.15
N PHE A 435 5.79 -6.00 -35.77
CA PHE A 435 5.05 -5.67 -34.55
C PHE A 435 5.90 -5.76 -33.28
N ASP A 436 6.81 -6.74 -33.21
CA ASP A 436 7.69 -6.94 -32.05
C ASP A 436 8.70 -5.78 -31.91
N GLU A 437 9.31 -5.37 -33.02
CA GLU A 437 10.20 -4.21 -33.07
C GLU A 437 9.47 -2.91 -32.71
N TYR A 438 8.23 -2.76 -33.19
CA TYR A 438 7.36 -1.64 -32.84
C TYR A 438 7.07 -1.60 -31.33
N MET A 439 6.74 -2.75 -30.71
CA MET A 439 6.51 -2.84 -29.26
C MET A 439 7.77 -2.46 -28.47
N VAL A 440 8.94 -2.92 -28.89
CA VAL A 440 10.23 -2.57 -28.26
C VAL A 440 10.50 -1.07 -28.36
N MET A 441 10.27 -0.48 -29.54
CA MET A 441 10.41 0.96 -29.76
C MET A 441 9.47 1.77 -28.85
N VAL A 442 8.17 1.43 -28.82
CA VAL A 442 7.16 2.12 -27.99
C VAL A 442 7.51 1.98 -26.50
N ARG A 443 7.86 0.77 -26.04
CA ARG A 443 8.25 0.51 -24.65
C ARG A 443 9.46 1.35 -24.23
N ARG A 444 10.49 1.41 -25.08
CA ARG A 444 11.69 2.23 -24.86
C ARG A 444 11.37 3.73 -24.86
N GLY A 445 10.51 4.19 -25.76
CA GLY A 445 10.07 5.58 -25.83
C GLY A 445 9.29 6.04 -24.60
N LEU A 446 8.37 5.20 -24.13
CA LEU A 446 7.57 5.45 -22.93
C LEU A 446 8.42 5.43 -21.65
N ARG A 447 9.33 4.44 -21.50
CA ARG A 447 10.29 4.40 -20.38
C ARG A 447 11.17 5.65 -20.35
N LYS A 448 11.72 6.05 -21.49
CA LYS A 448 12.54 7.27 -21.59
C LYS A 448 11.78 8.55 -21.25
N ARG A 449 10.48 8.63 -21.54
CA ARG A 449 9.62 9.76 -21.16
C ARG A 449 9.36 9.80 -19.65
N LEU A 450 9.10 8.64 -19.03
CA LEU A 450 8.99 8.52 -17.58
C LEU A 450 10.32 8.92 -16.90
N GLU A 451 11.45 8.45 -17.44
CA GLU A 451 12.79 8.73 -16.90
C GLU A 451 13.21 10.21 -17.05
N ARG A 452 12.88 10.86 -18.17
CA ARG A 452 13.28 12.25 -18.45
C ARG A 452 12.63 13.28 -17.52
N ARG A 453 11.42 13.03 -17.00
CA ARG A 453 10.79 13.92 -16.01
C ARG A 453 11.23 13.66 -14.58
N SER A 454 11.70 12.46 -14.27
CA SER A 454 12.44 12.23 -13.01
C SER A 454 13.81 12.92 -12.96
N ILE A 455 14.33 13.41 -14.09
CA ILE A 455 15.63 14.11 -14.18
C ILE A 455 15.47 15.60 -14.57
N GLY A 456 14.42 15.98 -15.29
CA GLY A 456 14.21 17.33 -15.84
C GLY A 456 13.36 18.29 -14.99
N GLY A 457 13.37 18.12 -13.67
CA GLY A 457 12.90 19.14 -12.73
C GLY A 457 14.05 20.07 -12.38
N SER A 458 14.43 20.93 -13.33
CA SER A 458 15.32 22.09 -13.12
C SER A 458 14.56 23.36 -13.44
#